data_AF-A0A7X9GDS4-F1
#
_entry.id   AF-A0A7X9GDS4-F1
#
_cell.length_a   1.000
_cell.length_b   1.000
_cell.length_c   1.000
_cell.angle_alpha   90.00
_cell.angle_beta   90.00
_cell.angle_gamma   90.00
#
_symmetry.space_group_name_H-M   'P 1'
#
loop_
_entity.id
_entity.type
_entity.pdbx_description
1 polymer ?
#
loop_
_entity_poly.entity_id
_entity_poly.type
_entity_poly.pdbx_seq_one_letter_code
_entity_poly.pdbx_strand_id
1 'polypeptide(L)'
;SSYISLAQANRILEESGVISGAMLNVDPGKKELVEKNLADITGIASISSLSKELDNFNIHLGVMSYTMALMIFFAVLLGFAIVYNSSLISFAERKREIATLRVVGYTVQEISSLLLKENLLQSLLGVALGLPFGYYLSKWYVMTASTDIYTIPVVIYPQTYLFAALGGIGFILIAHLTAVRGVKRIELVEVLKSTD
;
A
#
# COMPACT_ATOMS: atom_id res chain seq x y z
N SER A 1 35.91 19.49 -2.95
CA SER A 1 34.85 20.46 -2.61
C SER A 1 35.27 21.82 -3.16
N SER A 2 34.86 22.13 -4.39
CA SER A 2 35.29 23.35 -5.09
C SER A 2 34.35 24.50 -4.78
N TYR A 3 34.80 25.43 -3.93
CA TYR A 3 34.16 26.73 -3.73
C TYR A 3 35.13 27.81 -4.21
N ILE A 4 34.62 28.80 -4.92
CA ILE A 4 35.38 29.94 -5.46
C ILE A 4 34.66 31.23 -5.02
N SER A 5 35.42 32.30 -4.76
CA SER A 5 34.82 33.58 -4.42
C SER A 5 34.07 34.18 -5.62
N LEU A 6 32.96 34.88 -5.36
CA LEU A 6 32.16 35.53 -6.41
C LEU A 6 33.01 36.47 -7.29
N ALA A 7 33.96 37.19 -6.71
CA ALA A 7 34.87 38.08 -7.43
C ALA A 7 35.79 37.32 -8.40
N GLN A 8 36.25 36.13 -8.03
CA GLN A 8 37.06 35.27 -8.90
C GLN A 8 36.21 34.59 -9.97
N ALA A 9 34.98 34.16 -9.64
CA ALA A 9 34.05 33.59 -10.60
C ALA A 9 33.68 34.61 -11.70
N ASN A 10 33.34 35.85 -11.32
CA ASN A 10 33.02 36.94 -12.25
C ASN A 10 34.20 37.29 -13.16
N ARG A 11 35.43 37.24 -12.64
CA ARG A 11 36.64 37.49 -13.45
C ARG A 11 36.91 36.40 -14.48
N ILE A 12 36.58 35.14 -14.16
CA ILE A 12 36.78 33.99 -15.05
C ILE A 12 35.66 33.91 -16.11
N LEU A 13 34.44 34.25 -15.72
CA LEU A 13 33.25 34.20 -16.59
C LEU A 13 33.07 35.47 -17.44
N GLU A 14 33.89 36.51 -17.24
CA GLU A 14 33.75 37.83 -17.87
C GLU A 14 32.38 38.51 -17.61
N GLU A 15 31.64 38.06 -16.60
CA GLU A 15 30.34 38.61 -16.20
C GLU A 15 30.53 39.68 -15.10
N SER A 16 29.83 40.81 -15.21
CA SER A 16 29.84 41.86 -14.19
C SER A 16 28.46 42.01 -13.55
N GLY A 17 28.36 41.67 -12.26
CA GLY A 17 27.22 42.04 -11.41
C GLY A 17 25.97 41.15 -11.50
N VAL A 18 26.04 39.99 -12.16
CA VAL A 18 24.92 39.03 -12.23
C VAL A 18 25.12 37.95 -11.15
N ILE A 19 24.05 37.64 -10.40
CA ILE A 19 24.04 36.59 -9.38
C ILE A 19 22.97 35.57 -9.77
N SER A 20 23.34 34.30 -9.94
CA SER A 20 22.41 33.23 -10.31
C SER A 20 21.49 32.78 -9.17
N GLY A 21 21.86 33.05 -7.92
CA GLY A 21 21.04 32.77 -6.74
C GLY A 21 21.66 33.28 -5.44
N ALA A 22 20.80 33.62 -4.47
CA ALA A 22 21.20 34.05 -3.14
C ALA A 22 20.41 33.25 -2.09
N MET A 23 21.12 32.67 -1.11
CA MET A 23 20.49 31.97 0.01
C MET A 23 20.35 32.92 1.19
N LEU A 24 19.14 33.06 1.70
CA LEU A 24 18.81 33.93 2.83
C LEU A 24 18.34 33.08 4.00
N ASN A 25 18.97 33.24 5.16
CA ASN A 25 18.45 32.70 6.41
C ASN A 25 17.58 33.77 7.07
N VAL A 26 16.32 33.43 7.36
CA VAL A 26 15.31 34.37 7.87
C VAL A 26 14.83 33.91 9.23
N ASP A 27 14.74 34.86 10.17
CA ASP A 27 14.22 34.60 11.51
C ASP A 27 12.84 33.91 11.48
N PRO A 28 12.55 33.01 12.43
CA PRO A 28 11.23 32.40 12.59
C PRO A 28 10.13 33.49 12.67
N GLY A 29 9.08 33.35 11.85
CA GLY A 29 7.93 34.27 11.84
C GLY A 29 8.03 35.47 10.88
N LYS A 30 9.19 35.77 10.29
CA LYS A 30 9.34 36.87 9.31
C LYS A 30 9.36 36.43 7.85
N LYS A 31 9.30 35.11 7.60
CA LYS A 31 9.45 34.52 6.26
C LYS A 31 8.45 35.05 5.24
N GLU A 32 7.17 35.09 5.58
CA GLU A 32 6.11 35.55 4.68
C GLU A 32 6.23 37.04 4.35
N LEU A 33 6.64 37.86 5.33
CA LEU A 33 6.90 39.28 5.13
C LEU A 33 8.11 39.51 4.21
N VAL A 34 9.18 38.75 4.41
CA VAL A 34 10.40 38.84 3.59
C VAL A 34 10.12 38.38 2.15
N GLU A 35 9.39 37.29 1.96
CA GLU A 35 9.00 36.82 0.62
C GLU A 35 8.15 37.86 -0.12
N LYS A 36 7.18 38.48 0.55
CA LYS A 36 6.35 39.52 -0.04
C LYS A 36 7.18 40.73 -0.49
N ASN A 37 8.09 41.20 0.37
CA ASN A 37 8.97 42.32 0.04
C ASN A 37 9.95 41.99 -1.08
N LEU A 38 10.43 40.75 -1.17
CA LEU A 38 11.31 40.29 -2.26
C LEU A 38 10.54 40.14 -3.58
N ALA A 39 9.27 39.74 -3.54
CA ALA A 39 8.44 39.61 -4.73
C ALA A 39 8.19 40.97 -5.43
N ASP A 40 8.23 42.06 -4.67
CA ASP A 40 8.04 43.42 -5.18
C ASP A 40 9.31 44.02 -5.83
N ILE A 41 10.48 43.36 -5.70
CA ILE A 41 11.74 43.85 -6.27
C ILE A 41 11.86 43.45 -7.75
N THR A 42 11.88 44.44 -8.64
CA THR A 42 12.17 44.25 -10.07
C THR A 42 13.61 43.75 -10.25
N GLY A 43 13.77 42.48 -10.62
CA GLY A 43 15.08 41.83 -10.79
C GLY A 43 15.18 40.43 -10.19
N ILE A 44 14.21 40.03 -9.36
CA ILE A 44 14.11 38.68 -8.81
C ILE A 44 13.20 37.84 -9.72
N ALA A 45 13.76 36.80 -10.36
CA ALA A 45 13.02 35.94 -11.29
C ALA A 45 12.19 34.86 -10.56
N SER A 46 12.69 34.33 -9.44
CA SER A 46 12.01 33.30 -8.66
C SER A 46 12.44 33.35 -7.20
N ILE A 47 11.49 33.03 -6.30
CA ILE A 47 11.72 32.89 -4.86
C ILE A 47 11.33 31.46 -4.50
N SER A 48 12.30 30.65 -4.14
CA SER A 48 12.07 29.29 -3.62
C SER A 48 12.28 29.29 -2.11
N SER A 49 11.21 28.93 -1.40
CA SER A 49 11.23 28.83 0.05
C SER A 49 11.19 27.39 0.48
N LEU A 50 12.28 26.93 1.10
CA LEU A 50 12.40 25.57 1.60
C LEU A 50 11.23 25.16 2.50
N SER A 51 10.70 26.06 3.33
CA SER A 51 9.53 25.75 4.18
C SER A 51 8.26 25.50 3.36
N LYS A 52 8.00 26.31 2.33
CA LYS A 52 6.83 26.10 1.45
C LYS A 52 6.99 24.84 0.60
N GLU A 53 8.20 24.54 0.14
CA GLU A 53 8.49 23.29 -0.56
C GLU A 53 8.27 22.08 0.34
N LEU A 54 8.72 22.13 1.60
CA LEU A 54 8.48 21.07 2.57
C LEU A 54 7.00 20.93 2.95
N ASP A 55 6.27 22.04 3.11
CA ASP A 55 4.83 22.01 3.39
C ASP A 55 4.05 21.40 2.22
N ASN A 56 4.34 21.83 0.98
CA ASN A 56 3.76 21.25 -0.22
C ASN A 56 4.11 19.76 -0.35
N PHE A 57 5.36 19.39 -0.05
CA PHE A 57 5.79 17.99 -0.05
C PHE A 57 5.01 17.16 0.98
N ASN A 58 4.84 17.67 2.20
CA ASN A 58 4.05 17.01 3.25
C ASN A 58 2.57 16.87 2.85
N ILE A 59 1.98 17.88 2.22
CA ILE A 59 0.61 17.81 1.69
C ILE A 59 0.51 16.72 0.62
N HIS A 60 1.45 16.69 -0.33
CA HIS A 60 1.47 15.66 -1.38
C HIS A 60 1.64 14.24 -0.82
N LEU A 61 2.51 14.06 0.19
CA LEU A 61 2.65 12.80 0.91
C LEU A 61 1.35 12.40 1.63
N GLY A 62 0.67 13.37 2.24
CA GLY A 62 -0.62 13.16 2.91
C GLY A 62 -1.69 12.68 1.95
N VAL A 63 -1.83 13.33 0.79
CA VAL A 63 -2.77 12.91 -0.27
C VAL A 63 -2.43 11.51 -0.75
N MET A 64 -1.16 11.23 -1.05
CA MET A 64 -0.71 9.90 -1.51
C MET A 64 -1.00 8.80 -0.48
N SER A 65 -0.76 9.07 0.81
CA SER A 65 -1.09 8.15 1.90
C SER A 65 -2.59 7.84 1.97
N TYR A 66 -3.43 8.87 1.84
CA TYR A 66 -4.89 8.71 1.84
C TYR A 66 -5.38 7.86 0.66
N THR A 67 -4.88 8.14 -0.56
CA THR A 67 -5.26 7.37 -1.75
C THR A 67 -4.80 5.91 -1.64
N MET A 68 -3.61 5.66 -1.11
CA MET A 68 -3.12 4.29 -0.84
C MET A 68 -4.01 3.57 0.18
N ALA A 69 -4.42 4.22 1.26
CA ALA A 69 -5.31 3.63 2.25
C ALA A 69 -6.66 3.21 1.62
N LEU A 70 -7.23 4.05 0.75
CA LEU A 70 -8.43 3.71 -0.02
C LEU A 70 -8.22 2.52 -0.95
N MET A 71 -7.10 2.46 -1.68
CA MET A 71 -6.78 1.33 -2.55
C MET A 71 -6.64 0.02 -1.77
N ILE A 72 -5.97 0.05 -0.61
CA ILE A 72 -5.84 -1.11 0.28
C ILE A 72 -7.21 -1.56 0.77
N PHE A 73 -8.09 -0.63 1.15
CA PHE A 73 -9.45 -0.95 1.57
C PHE A 73 -10.25 -1.68 0.48
N PHE A 74 -10.22 -1.18 -0.76
CA PHE A 74 -10.88 -1.85 -1.88
C PHE A 74 -10.25 -3.20 -2.24
N ALA A 75 -8.92 -3.32 -2.17
CA ALA A 75 -8.23 -4.58 -2.39
C ALA A 75 -8.64 -5.65 -1.37
N VAL A 76 -8.76 -5.27 -0.09
CA VAL A 76 -9.27 -6.12 0.99
C VAL A 76 -10.71 -6.55 0.71
N LEU A 77 -11.60 -5.62 0.35
CA LEU A 77 -12.99 -5.93 -0.01
C LEU A 77 -13.08 -6.91 -1.18
N LEU A 78 -12.29 -6.68 -2.23
CA LEU A 78 -12.25 -7.57 -3.39
C LEU A 78 -11.75 -8.95 -3.01
N GLY A 79 -10.70 -9.02 -2.19
CA GLY A 79 -10.19 -10.29 -1.66
C GLY A 79 -11.24 -11.06 -0.85
N PHE A 80 -12.03 -10.37 -0.02
CA PHE A 80 -13.17 -10.97 0.68
C PHE A 80 -14.20 -11.54 -0.29
N ALA A 81 -14.56 -10.79 -1.33
CA ALA A 81 -15.52 -11.24 -2.35
C ALA A 81 -15.01 -12.49 -3.10
N ILE A 82 -13.72 -12.53 -3.44
CA ILE A 82 -13.10 -13.69 -4.11
C ILE A 82 -13.14 -14.92 -3.19
N VAL A 83 -12.72 -14.79 -1.93
CA VAL A 83 -12.72 -15.92 -0.98
C VAL A 83 -14.15 -16.40 -0.71
N TYR A 84 -15.11 -15.50 -0.58
CA TYR A 84 -16.52 -15.83 -0.39
C TYR A 84 -17.06 -16.63 -1.59
N ASN A 85 -16.86 -16.13 -2.80
CA ASN A 85 -17.32 -16.80 -4.02
C ASN A 85 -16.63 -18.14 -4.23
N SER A 86 -15.32 -18.22 -4.00
CA SER A 86 -14.56 -19.47 -4.10
C SER A 86 -15.05 -20.50 -3.08
N SER A 87 -15.32 -20.08 -1.85
CA SER A 87 -15.87 -20.97 -0.83
C SER A 87 -17.25 -21.46 -1.24
N LEU A 88 -18.14 -20.58 -1.72
CA LEU A 88 -19.46 -20.95 -2.19
C LEU A 88 -19.41 -22.04 -3.27
N ILE A 89 -18.51 -21.90 -4.26
CA ILE A 89 -18.28 -22.90 -5.31
C ILE A 89 -17.78 -24.22 -4.71
N SER A 90 -16.74 -24.17 -3.87
CA SER A 90 -16.16 -25.37 -3.24
C SER A 90 -17.21 -26.15 -2.44
N PHE A 91 -18.10 -25.46 -1.70
CA PHE A 91 -19.19 -26.11 -0.98
C PHE A 91 -20.24 -26.73 -1.90
N ALA A 92 -20.59 -26.07 -3.02
CA ALA A 92 -21.53 -26.61 -3.99
C ALA A 92 -21.01 -27.91 -4.62
N GLU A 93 -19.72 -27.97 -4.94
CA GLU A 93 -19.05 -29.17 -5.46
C GLU A 93 -18.99 -30.28 -4.40
N ARG A 94 -18.65 -29.91 -3.15
CA ARG A 94 -18.48 -30.85 -2.04
C ARG A 94 -19.78 -31.44 -1.51
N LYS A 95 -20.95 -30.81 -1.70
CA LYS A 95 -22.25 -31.45 -1.33
C LYS A 95 -22.38 -32.87 -1.93
N ARG A 96 -21.92 -33.07 -3.17
CA ARG A 96 -21.91 -34.39 -3.84
C ARG A 96 -20.86 -35.35 -3.27
N GLU A 97 -19.66 -34.86 -2.95
CA GLU A 97 -18.61 -35.69 -2.34
C GLU A 97 -18.98 -36.12 -0.92
N ILE A 98 -19.50 -35.21 -0.10
CA ILE A 98 -19.93 -35.49 1.27
C ILE A 98 -21.06 -36.52 1.28
N ALA A 99 -22.01 -36.44 0.35
CA ALA A 99 -23.06 -37.44 0.20
C ALA A 99 -22.48 -38.84 -0.08
N THR A 100 -21.49 -38.92 -0.97
CA THR A 100 -20.81 -40.19 -1.29
C THR A 100 -20.00 -40.72 -0.11
N LEU A 101 -19.23 -39.87 0.58
CA LEU A 101 -18.42 -40.26 1.74
C LEU A 101 -19.29 -40.73 2.93
N ARG A 102 -20.46 -40.11 3.12
CA ARG A 102 -21.43 -40.56 4.13
C ARG A 102 -22.00 -41.95 3.82
N VAL A 103 -22.16 -42.31 2.55
CA VAL A 103 -22.60 -43.67 2.15
C VAL A 103 -21.51 -44.70 2.45
N VAL A 104 -20.23 -44.33 2.37
CA VAL A 104 -19.09 -45.18 2.72
C VAL A 104 -18.84 -45.26 4.24
N GLY A 105 -19.56 -44.46 5.04
CA GLY A 105 -19.53 -44.52 6.51
C GLY A 105 -18.63 -43.49 7.19
N TYR A 106 -18.08 -42.52 6.45
CA TYR A 106 -17.28 -41.45 7.06
C TYR A 106 -18.13 -40.48 7.89
N THR A 107 -17.56 -40.01 9.00
CA THR A 107 -18.22 -39.05 9.89
C THR A 107 -18.05 -37.61 9.40
N VAL A 108 -19.01 -36.74 9.74
CA VAL A 108 -18.99 -35.30 9.36
C VAL A 108 -17.74 -34.58 9.88
N GLN A 109 -17.20 -35.01 11.02
CA GLN A 109 -15.99 -34.44 11.62
C GLN A 109 -14.73 -34.80 10.82
N GLU A 110 -14.60 -36.06 10.36
CA GLU A 110 -13.48 -36.50 9.53
C GLU A 110 -13.45 -35.76 8.19
N ILE A 111 -14.62 -35.64 7.56
CA ILE A 111 -14.80 -34.89 6.32
C ILE A 111 -14.39 -33.42 6.56
N SER A 112 -14.97 -32.73 7.54
CA SER A 112 -14.66 -31.32 7.81
C SER A 112 -13.18 -31.06 8.12
N SER A 113 -12.48 -31.99 8.77
CA SER A 113 -11.04 -31.89 9.06
C SER A 113 -10.19 -31.99 7.80
N LEU A 114 -10.56 -32.87 6.89
CA LEU A 114 -9.89 -33.06 5.60
C LEU A 114 -10.02 -31.81 4.72
N LEU A 115 -11.22 -31.21 4.68
CA LEU A 115 -11.47 -29.96 3.97
C LEU A 115 -10.70 -28.77 4.55
N LEU A 116 -10.56 -28.71 5.88
CA LEU A 116 -9.78 -27.66 6.56
C LEU A 116 -8.31 -27.73 6.14
N LYS A 117 -7.74 -28.95 6.07
CA LYS A 117 -6.34 -29.15 5.64
C LYS A 117 -6.12 -28.70 4.19
N GLU A 118 -7.05 -29.01 3.30
CA GLU A 118 -6.98 -28.60 1.89
C GLU A 118 -7.01 -27.06 1.74
N ASN A 119 -7.95 -26.40 2.42
CA ASN A 119 -8.05 -24.94 2.44
C ASN A 119 -6.80 -24.29 3.06
N LEU A 120 -6.23 -24.88 4.11
CA LEU A 120 -5.01 -24.42 4.74
C LEU A 120 -3.81 -24.54 3.78
N LEU A 121 -3.68 -25.65 3.05
CA LEU A 121 -2.62 -25.83 2.06
C LEU A 121 -2.73 -24.79 0.93
N GLN A 122 -3.94 -24.55 0.41
CA GLN A 122 -4.16 -23.55 -0.63
C GLN A 122 -3.85 -22.13 -0.13
N SER A 123 -4.24 -21.80 1.11
CA SER A 123 -3.93 -20.51 1.73
C SER A 123 -2.43 -20.35 1.98
N LEU A 124 -1.74 -21.41 2.42
CA LEU A 124 -0.31 -21.40 2.67
C LEU A 124 0.48 -21.12 1.37
N LEU A 125 0.08 -21.76 0.26
CA LEU A 125 0.66 -21.49 -1.06
C LEU A 125 0.42 -20.04 -1.49
N GLY A 126 -0.77 -19.51 -1.25
CA GLY A 126 -1.09 -18.10 -1.51
C GLY A 126 -0.18 -17.14 -0.75
N VAL A 127 0.06 -17.37 0.54
CA VAL A 127 0.98 -16.55 1.37
C VAL A 127 2.42 -16.72 0.91
N ALA A 128 2.86 -17.95 0.68
CA ALA A 128 4.22 -18.28 0.29
C ALA A 128 4.61 -17.63 -1.05
N LEU A 129 3.68 -17.51 -1.98
CA LEU A 129 3.89 -16.82 -3.27
C LEU A 129 3.62 -15.31 -3.19
N GLY A 130 2.62 -14.89 -2.41
CA GLY A 130 2.22 -13.49 -2.31
C GLY A 130 3.26 -12.59 -1.64
N LEU A 131 3.93 -13.06 -0.58
CA LEU A 131 4.97 -12.29 0.12
C LEU A 131 6.18 -11.93 -0.77
N PRO A 132 6.86 -12.88 -1.44
CA PRO A 132 7.98 -12.55 -2.32
C PRO A 132 7.55 -11.75 -3.53
N PHE A 133 6.35 -12.01 -4.07
CA PHE A 133 5.82 -11.24 -5.18
C PHE A 133 5.55 -9.79 -4.80
N GLY A 134 4.93 -9.54 -3.64
CA GLY A 134 4.70 -8.19 -3.12
C GLY A 134 6.00 -7.42 -2.87
N TYR A 135 7.03 -8.09 -2.36
CA TYR A 135 8.37 -7.50 -2.20
C TYR A 135 8.98 -7.09 -3.55
N TYR A 136 8.96 -7.99 -4.53
CA TYR A 136 9.51 -7.70 -5.86
C TYR A 136 8.77 -6.56 -6.55
N LEU A 137 7.42 -6.57 -6.46
CA LEU A 137 6.58 -5.53 -7.04
C LEU A 137 6.83 -4.17 -6.38
N SER A 138 7.02 -4.14 -5.05
CA SER A 138 7.36 -2.92 -4.31
C SER A 138 8.71 -2.36 -4.76
N LYS A 139 9.71 -3.22 -4.91
CA LYS A 139 11.04 -2.82 -5.39
C LYS A 139 10.97 -2.30 -6.83
N TRP A 140 10.24 -2.98 -7.70
CA TRP A 140 10.06 -2.59 -9.10
C TRP A 140 9.33 -1.25 -9.22
N TYR A 141 8.25 -1.06 -8.45
CA TYR A 141 7.50 0.19 -8.40
C TYR A 141 8.40 1.38 -8.02
N VAL A 142 9.24 1.22 -6.99
CA VAL A 142 10.11 2.33 -6.56
C VAL A 142 11.23 2.60 -7.57
N MET A 143 11.76 1.56 -8.22
CA MET A 143 12.73 1.74 -9.30
C MET A 143 12.15 2.54 -10.47
N THR A 144 10.87 2.33 -10.81
CA THR A 144 10.18 3.08 -11.86
C THR A 144 9.72 4.46 -11.39
N ALA A 145 9.38 4.64 -10.12
CA ALA A 145 8.96 5.92 -9.56
C ALA A 145 10.15 6.87 -9.29
N SER A 146 11.35 6.32 -9.11
CA SER A 146 12.59 7.11 -8.98
C SER A 146 12.89 7.80 -10.30
N THR A 147 12.84 9.13 -10.31
CA THR A 147 13.15 9.98 -11.47
C THR A 147 14.40 10.80 -11.14
N ASP A 148 15.13 11.33 -12.14
CA ASP A 148 16.35 12.16 -11.96
C ASP A 148 16.19 13.36 -11.00
N ILE A 149 14.96 13.75 -10.67
CA ILE A 149 14.63 14.86 -9.75
C ILE A 149 14.26 14.36 -8.33
N TYR A 150 13.80 13.11 -8.18
CA TYR A 150 13.29 12.56 -6.91
C TYR A 150 13.83 11.16 -6.65
N THR A 151 14.73 11.04 -5.67
CA THR A 151 15.14 9.74 -5.12
C THR A 151 14.31 9.46 -3.87
N ILE A 152 13.39 8.49 -3.94
CA ILE A 152 12.67 8.01 -2.75
C ILE A 152 13.44 6.78 -2.23
N PRO A 153 14.24 6.91 -1.16
CA PRO A 153 14.91 5.75 -0.59
C PRO A 153 13.87 4.79 -0.02
N VAL A 154 13.90 3.53 -0.47
CA VAL A 154 13.06 2.46 0.05
C VAL A 154 13.57 2.06 1.44
N VAL A 155 13.02 2.69 2.48
CA VAL A 155 13.29 2.28 3.86
C VAL A 155 12.18 1.35 4.32
N ILE A 156 12.31 0.06 4.00
CA ILE A 156 11.41 -0.97 4.54
C ILE A 156 11.99 -1.42 5.88
N TYR A 157 11.37 -0.97 6.97
CA TYR A 157 11.73 -1.43 8.31
C TYR A 157 11.27 -2.88 8.52
N PRO A 158 12.00 -3.69 9.33
CA PRO A 158 11.57 -5.04 9.71
C PRO A 158 10.17 -5.08 10.34
N GLN A 159 9.79 -4.02 11.05
CA GLN A 159 8.46 -3.86 11.64
C GLN A 159 7.35 -3.81 10.58
N THR A 160 7.61 -3.24 9.40
CA THR A 160 6.65 -3.21 8.28
C THR A 160 6.33 -4.63 7.79
N TYR A 161 7.33 -5.52 7.75
CA TYR A 161 7.10 -6.93 7.42
C TYR A 161 6.26 -7.63 8.49
N LEU A 162 6.48 -7.31 9.77
CA LEU A 162 5.69 -7.88 10.86
C LEU A 162 4.21 -7.45 10.76
N PHE A 163 3.95 -6.16 10.54
CA PHE A 163 2.58 -5.66 10.35
C PHE A 163 1.93 -6.21 9.08
N ALA A 164 2.67 -6.33 7.97
CA ALA A 164 2.17 -6.93 6.74
C ALA A 164 1.85 -8.42 6.92
N ALA A 165 2.70 -9.17 7.63
CA ALA A 165 2.48 -10.58 7.94
C ALA A 165 1.26 -10.76 8.86
N LEU A 166 1.18 -9.99 9.95
CA LEU A 166 0.04 -10.02 10.88
C LEU A 166 -1.27 -9.61 10.19
N GLY A 167 -1.22 -8.56 9.36
CA GLY A 167 -2.36 -8.10 8.56
C GLY A 167 -2.82 -9.15 7.55
N GLY A 168 -1.88 -9.79 6.84
CA GLY A 168 -2.18 -10.87 5.90
C GLY A 168 -2.76 -12.11 6.58
N ILE A 169 -2.17 -12.55 7.69
CA ILE A 169 -2.68 -13.68 8.49
C ILE A 169 -4.08 -13.34 9.03
N GLY A 170 -4.26 -12.14 9.59
CA GLY A 170 -5.55 -11.66 10.08
C GLY A 170 -6.61 -11.63 8.98
N PHE A 171 -6.24 -11.13 7.80
CA PHE A 171 -7.12 -11.10 6.63
C PHE A 171 -7.56 -12.51 6.22
N ILE A 172 -6.63 -13.46 6.12
CA ILE A 172 -6.95 -14.86 5.77
C ILE A 172 -7.89 -15.49 6.80
N LEU A 173 -7.60 -15.31 8.10
CA LEU A 173 -8.44 -15.84 9.18
C LEU A 173 -9.86 -15.27 9.13
N ILE A 174 -10.00 -13.95 8.98
CA ILE A 174 -11.31 -13.30 8.92
C ILE A 174 -12.07 -13.71 7.65
N ALA A 175 -11.38 -13.78 6.51
CA ALA A 175 -11.98 -14.20 5.23
C ALA A 175 -12.49 -15.65 5.31
N HIS A 176 -11.68 -16.55 5.85
CA HIS A 176 -12.06 -17.94 6.05
C HIS A 176 -13.24 -18.09 7.01
N LEU A 177 -13.21 -17.44 8.18
CA LEU A 177 -14.32 -17.48 9.15
C LEU A 177 -15.63 -16.95 8.57
N THR A 178 -15.56 -15.87 7.81
CA THR A 178 -16.73 -15.24 7.19
C THR A 178 -17.31 -16.13 6.10
N ALA A 179 -16.46 -16.72 5.26
CA ALA A 179 -16.89 -17.64 4.22
C ALA A 179 -17.57 -18.90 4.79
N VAL A 180 -16.98 -19.52 5.81
CA VAL A 180 -17.57 -20.69 6.48
C VAL A 180 -18.93 -20.34 7.12
N ARG A 181 -19.05 -19.17 7.75
CA ARG A 181 -20.33 -18.72 8.35
C ARG A 181 -21.38 -18.42 7.29
N GLY A 182 -20.99 -17.78 6.18
CA GLY A 182 -21.89 -17.45 5.08
C GLY A 182 -22.51 -18.70 4.48
N VAL A 183 -21.71 -19.74 4.25
CA VAL A 183 -22.21 -20.98 3.66
C VAL A 183 -23.13 -21.75 4.60
N LYS A 184 -22.83 -21.83 5.90
CA LYS A 184 -23.75 -22.43 6.89
C LYS A 184 -25.13 -21.77 6.90
N ARG A 185 -25.20 -20.45 6.67
CA ARG A 185 -26.49 -19.75 6.57
C ARG A 185 -27.25 -20.12 5.31
N ILE A 186 -26.57 -20.22 4.16
CA ILE A 186 -27.21 -20.58 2.88
C ILE A 186 -27.81 -21.99 2.97
N GLU A 187 -27.05 -22.94 3.51
CA GLU A 187 -27.52 -24.32 3.68
C GLU A 187 -28.75 -24.41 4.61
N LEU A 188 -28.75 -23.67 5.73
CA LEU A 188 -29.89 -23.63 6.65
C LEU A 188 -31.16 -23.06 5.99
N VAL A 189 -31.01 -22.00 5.19
CA VAL A 189 -32.14 -21.37 4.47
C VAL A 189 -32.68 -22.30 3.39
N GLU A 190 -31.82 -23.03 2.69
CA GLU A 190 -32.23 -23.99 1.65
C GLU A 190 -32.99 -25.19 2.26
N VAL A 191 -32.53 -25.71 3.41
CA VAL A 191 -33.21 -26.80 4.14
C VAL A 191 -34.59 -26.39 4.64
N LEU A 192 -34.74 -25.15 5.14
CA LEU A 192 -36.06 -24.64 5.56
C LEU A 192 -37.03 -24.50 4.38
N LYS A 193 -36.52 -24.20 3.18
CA LYS A 193 -37.33 -24.00 1.98
C LYS A 193 -37.69 -25.30 1.24
N SER A 194 -37.00 -26.40 1.52
CA SER A 194 -37.29 -27.71 0.93
C SER A 194 -38.27 -28.55 1.74
N THR A 195 -38.75 -28.03 2.88
CA THR A 195 -39.67 -28.74 3.79
C THR A 195 -41.12 -28.19 3.69
N ASP A 196 -41.32 -27.11 2.93
CA ASP A 196 -42.63 -26.58 2.49
C ASP A 196 -42.82 -26.85 0.99
#